data_AF-A0A4Q3JAI9-F1
#
_entry.id   AF-A0A4Q3JAI9-F1
#
_cell.length_a   1.000
_cell.length_b   1.000
_cell.length_c   1.000
_cell.angle_alpha   90.00
_cell.angle_beta   90.00
_cell.angle_gamma   90.00
#
_symmetry.space_group_name_H-M   'P 1'
#
loop_
_entity.id
_entity.type
_entity.pdbx_description
1 polymer ?
#
loop_
_entity_poly.entity_id
_entity_poly.type
_entity_poly.pdbx_seq_one_letter_code
_entity_poly.pdbx_strand_id
1 'polypeptide(L)'
;MLPLLALSLFLVACALTKLLARADRRRREAATAAATAELSATQLTPSGDVLASYELRGTAQGEPVELLGDTTRPLPGASQQEARVCLVRVAAPLADLLVCRQGEVDVIMGPLPATPRLRAGHAPFDAQYAIFRSATGGDEASYRDGAGVARLPWARPELLERLQQLGLRWLRVRDGRAELAFPRLPPTAAIEASEAAAAFARAAAGKPPLPFASTTPTGSEPIETDHNDTGVIVSWGIALILCIPGGVALSFTP
;
A
#
# COMPACT_ATOMS: atom_id res chain seq x y z
N MET A 1 5.36 55.16 5.15
CA MET A 1 4.52 54.34 4.24
C MET A 1 4.96 52.87 4.18
N LEU A 2 6.26 52.56 4.13
CA LEU A 2 6.80 51.19 4.21
C LEU A 2 6.24 50.28 5.34
N PRO A 3 6.09 50.72 6.61
CA PRO A 3 5.59 49.83 7.67
C PRO A 3 4.11 49.45 7.50
N LEU A 4 3.29 50.33 6.90
CA LEU A 4 1.89 50.04 6.61
C LEU A 4 1.74 49.02 5.48
N LEU A 5 2.65 49.06 4.50
CA LEU A 5 2.68 48.12 3.38
C LEU A 5 3.19 46.74 3.82
N ALA A 6 4.18 46.69 4.72
CA ALA A 6 4.64 45.45 5.34
C ALA A 6 3.54 44.79 6.20
N LEU A 7 2.80 45.60 6.99
CA LEU A 7 1.70 45.11 7.82
C LEU A 7 0.55 44.57 6.97
N SER A 8 0.19 45.25 5.87
CA SER A 8 -0.90 44.79 4.99
C SER A 8 -0.54 43.47 4.29
N LEU A 9 0.69 43.32 3.80
CA LEU A 9 1.18 42.07 3.21
C LEU A 9 1.18 40.92 4.22
N PHE A 10 1.61 41.18 5.47
CA PHE A 10 1.57 40.18 6.53
C PHE A 10 0.14 39.72 6.85
N LEU A 11 -0.81 40.66 6.94
CA LEU A 11 -2.22 40.34 7.18
C LEU A 11 -2.83 39.51 6.02
N VAL A 12 -2.50 39.85 4.78
CA VAL A 12 -2.93 39.08 3.59
C VAL A 12 -2.36 37.67 3.62
N ALA A 13 -1.06 37.52 3.93
CA ALA A 13 -0.43 36.20 4.05
C ALA A 13 -1.11 35.36 5.14
N CYS A 14 -1.33 35.92 6.34
CA CYS A 14 -2.04 35.24 7.42
C CYS A 14 -3.48 34.84 7.03
N ALA A 15 -4.20 35.72 6.32
CA ALA A 15 -5.55 35.41 5.84
C ALA A 15 -5.54 34.26 4.82
N LEU A 16 -4.59 34.28 3.87
CA LEU A 16 -4.43 33.23 2.88
C LEU A 16 -4.10 31.88 3.52
N THR A 17 -3.15 31.83 4.47
CA THR A 17 -2.80 30.59 5.19
C THR A 17 -4.01 30.02 5.94
N LYS A 18 -4.83 30.88 6.57
CA LYS A 18 -6.06 30.44 7.25
C LYS A 18 -7.11 29.91 6.27
N LEU A 19 -7.24 30.53 5.10
CA LEU A 19 -8.16 30.07 4.05
C LEU A 19 -7.74 28.72 3.48
N LEU A 20 -6.44 28.55 3.18
CA LEU A 20 -5.88 27.27 2.70
C LEU A 20 -6.06 26.17 3.75
N ALA A 21 -5.73 26.44 5.02
CA ALA A 21 -5.92 25.48 6.10
C ALA A 21 -7.39 25.06 6.28
N ARG A 22 -8.35 25.98 6.07
CA ARG A 22 -9.79 25.66 6.10
C ARG A 22 -10.21 24.82 4.89
N ALA A 23 -9.71 25.13 3.71
CA ALA A 23 -9.98 24.35 2.50
C ALA A 23 -9.45 22.91 2.64
N ASP A 24 -8.22 22.75 3.13
CA ASP A 24 -7.61 21.44 3.36
C ASP A 24 -8.36 20.64 4.43
N ARG A 25 -8.80 21.30 5.51
CA ARG A 25 -9.62 20.66 6.53
C ARG A 25 -10.93 20.13 5.96
N ARG A 26 -11.64 20.92 5.15
CA ARG A 26 -12.89 20.49 4.50
C ARG A 26 -12.66 19.33 3.53
N ARG A 27 -11.57 19.39 2.75
CA ARG A 27 -11.17 18.29 1.85
C ARG A 27 -10.90 17.01 2.63
N ARG A 28 -10.19 17.09 3.75
CA ARG A 28 -9.95 15.94 4.64
C ARG A 28 -11.25 15.41 5.25
N GLU A 29 -12.12 16.27 5.78
CA GLU A 29 -13.41 15.86 6.33
C GLU A 29 -14.28 15.15 5.28
N ALA A 30 -14.35 15.68 4.05
CA ALA A 30 -15.07 15.04 2.95
C ALA A 30 -14.44 13.69 2.55
N ALA A 31 -13.12 13.60 2.46
CA ALA A 31 -12.41 12.36 2.15
C ALA A 31 -12.60 11.30 3.24
N THR A 32 -12.55 11.68 4.52
CA THR A 32 -12.83 10.77 5.64
C THR A 32 -14.27 10.28 5.59
N ALA A 33 -15.23 11.16 5.32
CA ALA A 33 -16.64 10.79 5.22
C ALA A 33 -16.89 9.80 4.07
N ALA A 34 -16.30 10.06 2.89
CA ALA A 34 -16.39 9.16 1.74
C ALA A 34 -15.79 7.78 2.05
N ALA A 35 -14.56 7.74 2.58
CA ALA A 35 -13.90 6.47 2.94
C ALA A 35 -14.67 5.69 4.02
N THR A 36 -15.27 6.38 4.99
CA THR A 36 -16.08 5.73 6.03
C THR A 36 -17.38 5.18 5.46
N ALA A 37 -18.01 5.88 4.52
CA ALA A 37 -19.22 5.42 3.83
C ALA A 37 -18.95 4.19 2.95
N GLU A 38 -17.79 4.12 2.30
CA GLU A 38 -17.38 2.93 1.55
C GLU A 38 -17.13 1.74 2.48
N LEU A 39 -16.41 1.96 3.59
CA LEU A 39 -16.14 0.90 4.56
C LEU A 39 -17.41 0.38 5.24
N SER A 40 -18.41 1.24 5.48
CA SER A 40 -19.68 0.82 6.10
C SER A 40 -20.51 -0.11 5.23
N ALA A 41 -20.30 -0.10 3.90
CA ALA A 41 -20.89 -1.07 2.99
C ALA A 41 -20.23 -2.46 3.07
N THR A 42 -19.12 -2.58 3.81
CA THR A 42 -18.38 -3.83 4.00
C THR A 42 -18.61 -4.41 5.40
N GLN A 43 -18.18 -5.65 5.60
CA GLN A 43 -18.15 -6.28 6.94
C GLN A 43 -16.83 -6.02 7.67
N LEU A 44 -16.08 -4.98 7.27
CA LEU A 44 -14.83 -4.57 7.89
C LEU A 44 -15.06 -3.35 8.77
N THR A 45 -14.66 -3.43 10.03
CA THR A 45 -14.72 -2.33 10.97
C THR A 45 -13.37 -1.61 11.01
N PRO A 46 -13.31 -0.31 10.67
CA PRO A 46 -12.10 0.47 10.81
C PRO A 46 -11.82 0.89 12.26
N SER A 47 -10.55 0.94 12.62
CA SER A 47 -10.01 1.61 13.80
C SER A 47 -8.86 2.54 13.40
N GLY A 48 -8.70 3.66 14.10
CA GLY A 48 -7.67 4.66 13.79
C GLY A 48 -8.10 5.74 12.78
N ASP A 49 -7.13 6.38 12.14
CA ASP A 49 -7.37 7.42 11.12
C ASP A 49 -7.34 6.76 9.73
N VAL A 50 -8.53 6.67 9.11
CA VAL A 50 -8.77 6.04 7.81
C VAL A 50 -7.93 6.65 6.67
N LEU A 51 -7.45 7.89 6.81
CA LEU A 51 -6.61 8.54 5.80
C LEU A 51 -5.10 8.48 6.12
N ALA A 52 -4.73 8.14 7.36
CA ALA A 52 -3.34 8.09 7.80
C ALA A 52 -2.91 6.65 8.08
N SER A 53 -3.20 6.17 9.29
CA SER A 53 -2.88 4.85 9.80
C SER A 53 -4.16 4.25 10.37
N TYR A 54 -4.64 3.22 9.71
CA TYR A 54 -5.87 2.53 10.08
C TYR A 54 -5.65 1.02 10.13
N GLU A 55 -6.52 0.38 10.89
CA GLU A 55 -6.65 -1.07 10.93
C GLU A 55 -8.09 -1.42 10.57
N LEU A 56 -8.27 -2.44 9.72
CA LEU A 56 -9.57 -3.00 9.39
C LEU A 56 -9.63 -4.42 9.95
N ARG A 57 -10.69 -4.73 10.69
CA ARG A 57 -10.96 -6.09 11.18
C ARG A 57 -12.37 -6.51 10.82
N GLY A 58 -12.55 -7.75 10.42
CA GLY A 58 -13.87 -8.30 10.17
C GLY A 58 -13.81 -9.48 9.21
N THR A 59 -14.78 -9.55 8.32
CA THR A 59 -14.88 -10.63 7.33
C THR A 59 -14.90 -10.07 5.91
N ALA A 60 -14.14 -10.68 5.02
CA ALA A 60 -14.25 -10.45 3.57
C ALA A 60 -14.50 -11.81 2.91
N GLN A 61 -15.49 -11.89 2.02
CA GLN A 61 -15.88 -13.16 1.37
C GLN A 61 -16.12 -14.34 2.35
N GLY A 62 -16.55 -14.03 3.58
CA GLY A 62 -16.78 -15.00 4.66
C GLY A 62 -15.50 -15.50 5.37
N GLU A 63 -14.32 -14.98 5.04
CA GLU A 63 -13.07 -15.28 5.75
C GLU A 63 -12.71 -14.14 6.71
N PRO A 64 -12.19 -14.45 7.92
CA PRO A 64 -11.65 -13.44 8.82
C PRO A 64 -10.43 -12.76 8.21
N VAL A 65 -10.42 -11.42 8.20
CA VAL A 65 -9.32 -10.60 7.70
C VAL A 65 -8.94 -9.54 8.74
N GLU A 66 -7.64 -9.37 8.93
CA GLU A 66 -7.04 -8.23 9.62
C GLU A 66 -6.16 -7.48 8.62
N LEU A 67 -6.39 -6.18 8.44
CA LEU A 67 -5.60 -5.33 7.56
C LEU A 67 -5.03 -4.16 8.35
N LEU A 68 -3.77 -3.84 8.11
CA LEU A 68 -3.07 -2.66 8.63
C LEU A 68 -2.69 -1.77 7.44
N GLY A 69 -3.32 -0.61 7.30
CA GLY A 69 -3.23 0.25 6.11
C GLY A 69 -1.88 0.98 5.94
N ASP A 70 -1.18 1.21 7.05
CA ASP A 70 0.18 1.77 7.06
C ASP A 70 0.95 1.19 8.24
N THR A 71 1.88 0.27 7.97
CA THR A 71 2.74 -0.34 8.99
C THR A 71 4.15 -0.54 8.47
N THR A 72 5.13 -0.45 9.36
CA THR A 72 6.52 -0.76 9.04
C THR A 72 6.77 -2.24 9.25
N ARG A 73 7.29 -2.92 8.23
CA ARG A 73 7.66 -4.34 8.32
C ARG A 73 9.04 -4.60 7.72
N PRO A 74 9.85 -5.46 8.33
CA PRO A 74 11.04 -5.97 7.67
C PRO A 74 10.61 -6.77 6.44
N LEU A 75 11.40 -6.70 5.36
CA LEU A 75 11.26 -7.62 4.24
C LEU A 75 11.42 -9.06 4.77
N PRO A 76 10.67 -10.03 4.24
CA PRO A 76 10.89 -11.43 4.58
C PRO A 76 12.37 -11.79 4.41
N GLY A 77 12.98 -12.42 5.42
CA GLY A 77 14.40 -12.82 5.38
C GLY A 77 15.44 -11.71 5.59
N ALA A 78 15.08 -10.43 5.53
CA ALA A 78 15.99 -9.32 5.77
C ALA A 78 15.82 -8.76 7.20
N SER A 79 16.90 -8.69 7.98
CA SER A 79 16.85 -8.20 9.36
C SER A 79 16.94 -6.68 9.50
N GLN A 80 17.38 -5.96 8.46
CA GLN A 80 17.66 -4.52 8.53
C GLN A 80 16.86 -3.66 7.54
N GLN A 81 16.25 -4.25 6.51
CA GLN A 81 15.55 -3.50 5.49
C GLN A 81 14.04 -3.50 5.77
N GLU A 82 13.55 -2.33 6.17
CA GLU A 82 12.14 -2.11 6.47
C GLU A 82 11.42 -1.42 5.32
N ALA A 83 10.14 -1.75 5.16
CA ALA A 83 9.24 -1.10 4.23
C ALA A 83 7.96 -0.68 4.94
N ARG A 84 7.47 0.53 4.62
CA ARG A 84 6.09 0.89 4.91
C ARG A 84 5.17 0.19 3.91
N VAL A 85 4.22 -0.57 4.44
CA VAL A 85 3.34 -1.44 3.67
C VAL A 85 1.91 -1.37 4.19
N CYS A 86 0.96 -1.65 3.31
CA CYS A 86 -0.35 -2.15 3.71
C CYS A 86 -0.23 -3.67 3.90
N LEU A 87 -0.55 -4.18 5.08
CA LEU A 87 -0.40 -5.59 5.44
C LEU A 87 -1.76 -6.23 5.68
N VAL A 88 -2.06 -7.32 4.98
CA VAL A 88 -3.29 -8.09 5.15
C VAL A 88 -2.96 -9.47 5.71
N ARG A 89 -3.71 -9.90 6.72
CA ARG A 89 -3.54 -11.18 7.41
C ARG A 89 -4.78 -12.03 7.35
N VAL A 90 -4.60 -13.29 7.00
CA VAL A 90 -5.66 -14.28 6.89
C VAL A 90 -5.17 -15.66 7.34
N ALA A 91 -6.10 -16.53 7.73
CA ALA A 91 -5.80 -17.93 7.93
C ALA A 91 -5.50 -18.59 6.58
N ALA A 92 -4.45 -19.42 6.53
CA ALA A 92 -4.05 -20.12 5.32
C ALA A 92 -3.49 -21.50 5.71
N PRO A 93 -4.31 -22.57 5.66
CA PRO A 93 -3.87 -23.93 6.00
C PRO A 93 -2.99 -24.52 4.89
N LEU A 94 -1.87 -23.85 4.59
CA LEU A 94 -0.86 -24.24 3.61
C LEU A 94 0.47 -24.43 4.31
N ALA A 95 1.34 -25.23 3.68
CA ALA A 95 2.75 -25.30 4.05
C ALA A 95 3.41 -23.92 3.88
N ASP A 96 4.49 -23.70 4.63
CA ASP A 96 5.27 -22.47 4.59
C ASP A 96 5.67 -22.12 3.15
N LEU A 97 5.35 -20.89 2.76
CA LEU A 97 5.47 -20.41 1.39
C LEU A 97 5.85 -18.94 1.39
N LEU A 98 6.65 -18.54 0.42
CA LEU A 98 7.06 -17.17 0.20
C LEU A 98 6.90 -16.82 -1.28
N VAL A 99 6.21 -15.72 -1.55
CA VAL A 99 6.15 -15.07 -2.85
C VAL A 99 6.79 -13.70 -2.68
N CYS A 100 7.69 -13.34 -3.58
CA CYS A 100 8.26 -12.00 -3.63
C CYS A 100 8.56 -11.60 -5.08
N ARG A 101 8.84 -10.32 -5.31
CA ARG A 101 9.22 -9.83 -6.63
C ARG A 101 10.55 -10.44 -7.06
N GLN A 102 10.70 -10.75 -8.35
CA GLN A 102 11.94 -11.36 -8.87
C GLN A 102 13.18 -10.51 -8.57
N GLY A 103 13.08 -9.17 -8.66
CA GLY A 103 14.18 -8.26 -8.35
C GLY A 103 14.54 -8.16 -6.86
N GLU A 104 13.74 -8.74 -5.96
CA GLU A 104 13.95 -8.72 -4.51
C GLU A 104 14.40 -10.08 -3.96
N VAL A 105 14.51 -11.11 -4.82
CA VAL A 105 14.86 -12.48 -4.41
C VAL A 105 16.19 -12.53 -3.68
N ASP A 106 17.23 -11.89 -4.21
CA ASP A 106 18.57 -11.95 -3.62
C ASP A 106 18.64 -11.25 -2.26
N VAL A 107 17.82 -10.21 -2.06
CA VAL A 107 17.71 -9.48 -0.79
C VAL A 107 16.99 -10.34 0.26
N ILE A 108 15.98 -11.10 -0.17
CA ILE A 108 15.07 -11.85 0.70
C ILE A 108 15.62 -13.25 1.02
N MET A 109 16.21 -13.92 0.03
CA MET A 109 16.69 -15.31 0.13
C MET A 109 18.22 -15.41 0.21
N GLY A 110 18.94 -14.31 0.01
CA GLY A 110 20.39 -14.31 -0.12
C GLY A 110 20.86 -14.79 -1.51
N PRO A 111 22.18 -14.76 -1.76
CA PRO A 111 22.78 -15.01 -3.07
C PRO A 111 22.84 -16.49 -3.49
N LEU A 112 22.43 -17.42 -2.61
CA LEU A 112 22.44 -18.85 -2.91
C LEU A 112 21.19 -19.23 -3.72
N PRO A 113 21.27 -20.22 -4.62
CA PRO A 113 20.14 -20.60 -5.46
C PRO A 113 19.01 -21.13 -4.58
N ALA A 114 18.01 -20.28 -4.33
CA ALA A 114 16.80 -20.67 -3.64
C ALA A 114 16.03 -21.68 -4.50
N THR A 115 16.14 -22.96 -4.16
CA THR A 115 15.40 -24.06 -4.76
C THR A 115 14.54 -24.77 -3.71
N PRO A 116 13.32 -25.22 -4.06
CA PRO A 116 12.71 -25.17 -5.40
C PRO A 116 11.86 -23.91 -5.66
N ARG A 117 12.06 -23.30 -6.84
CA ARG A 117 11.19 -22.25 -7.38
C ARG A 117 9.93 -22.90 -7.97
N LEU A 118 8.77 -22.50 -7.49
CA LEU A 118 7.49 -22.92 -8.04
C LEU A 118 7.01 -21.91 -9.09
N ARG A 119 6.15 -22.38 -10.00
CA ARG A 119 5.43 -21.54 -10.96
C ARG A 119 3.95 -21.53 -10.62
N ALA A 120 3.32 -20.37 -10.68
CA ALA A 120 1.88 -20.21 -10.54
C ALA A 120 1.13 -20.73 -11.77
N GLY A 121 1.79 -20.82 -12.93
CA GLY A 121 1.16 -21.22 -14.20
C GLY A 121 0.45 -20.05 -14.90
N HIS A 122 0.81 -18.81 -14.56
CA HIS A 122 0.26 -17.59 -15.15
C HIS A 122 1.41 -16.71 -15.59
N ALA A 123 1.70 -16.69 -16.89
CA ALA A 123 2.93 -16.12 -17.44
C ALA A 123 3.20 -14.65 -16.99
N PRO A 124 2.21 -13.73 -16.99
CA PRO A 124 2.41 -12.39 -16.45
C PRO A 124 2.83 -12.36 -14.98
N PHE A 125 2.31 -13.28 -14.16
CA PHE A 125 2.61 -13.35 -12.72
C PHE A 125 3.99 -13.96 -12.51
N ASP A 126 4.25 -15.08 -13.18
CA ASP A 126 5.52 -15.81 -13.12
C ASP A 126 6.70 -14.99 -13.67
N ALA A 127 6.46 -13.98 -14.49
CA ALA A 127 7.47 -13.03 -14.96
C ALA A 127 7.87 -12.00 -13.89
N GLN A 128 6.95 -11.64 -12.98
CA GLN A 128 7.19 -10.58 -11.98
C GLN A 128 7.54 -11.13 -10.60
N TYR A 129 7.03 -12.32 -10.27
CA TYR A 129 7.15 -12.90 -8.95
C TYR A 129 7.90 -14.23 -8.97
N ALA A 130 8.60 -14.50 -7.88
CA ALA A 130 9.20 -15.79 -7.58
C ALA A 130 8.44 -16.41 -6.40
N ILE A 131 8.21 -17.72 -6.47
CA ILE A 131 7.49 -18.49 -5.44
C ILE A 131 8.44 -19.54 -4.88
N PHE A 132 8.53 -19.59 -3.56
CA PHE A 132 9.34 -20.53 -2.80
C PHE A 132 8.44 -21.25 -1.79
N ARG A 133 8.66 -22.54 -1.61
CA ARG A 133 7.96 -23.34 -0.60
C ARG A 133 8.99 -24.04 0.26
N SER A 134 8.77 -24.06 1.57
CA SER A 134 9.62 -24.83 2.48
C SER A 134 9.48 -26.33 2.17
N ALA A 135 10.61 -27.02 2.06
CA ALA A 135 10.65 -28.47 1.97
C ALA A 135 10.45 -29.06 3.38
N THR A 136 9.22 -29.01 3.90
CA THR A 136 8.86 -29.84 5.06
C THR A 136 8.84 -31.29 4.59
N GLY A 137 9.77 -32.10 5.12
CA GLY A 137 10.07 -33.46 4.68
C GLY A 137 8.84 -34.34 4.46
N GLY A 138 8.78 -34.95 3.27
CA GLY A 138 7.74 -35.89 2.86
C GLY A 138 7.57 -35.95 1.35
N ASP A 139 7.69 -34.81 0.66
CA ASP A 139 7.76 -34.78 -0.81
C ASP A 139 9.23 -34.79 -1.24
N GLU A 140 9.82 -35.99 -1.29
CA GLU A 140 10.89 -36.27 -2.24
C GLU A 140 10.28 -36.24 -3.66
N ALA A 141 9.86 -35.06 -4.11
CA ALA A 141 9.77 -34.80 -5.54
C ALA A 141 11.21 -34.81 -6.02
N SER A 142 11.62 -35.95 -6.56
CA SER A 142 12.97 -36.14 -7.06
C SER A 142 13.29 -35.02 -8.06
N TYR A 143 14.52 -34.51 -8.06
CA TYR A 143 14.98 -33.47 -9.01
C TYR A 143 14.73 -33.84 -10.49
N ARG A 144 14.39 -35.12 -10.76
CA ARG A 144 14.08 -35.70 -12.07
C ARG A 144 12.58 -35.88 -12.36
N ASP A 145 11.69 -35.66 -11.40
CA ASP A 145 10.25 -35.56 -11.67
C ASP A 145 9.99 -34.18 -12.29
N GLY A 146 10.33 -34.10 -13.57
CA GLY A 146 10.48 -32.87 -14.31
C GLY A 146 9.27 -31.99 -14.19
N ALA A 147 9.48 -30.72 -13.80
CA ALA A 147 8.59 -29.59 -14.05
C ALA A 147 7.09 -29.90 -13.89
N GLY A 148 6.72 -30.81 -12.97
CA GLY A 148 5.34 -31.07 -12.62
C GLY A 148 4.91 -29.81 -11.90
N VAL A 149 4.09 -28.98 -12.58
CA VAL A 149 3.49 -27.78 -12.01
C VAL A 149 2.76 -28.23 -10.75
N ALA A 150 3.43 -28.16 -9.59
CA ALA A 150 2.80 -28.42 -8.32
C ALA A 150 1.68 -27.42 -8.24
N ARG A 151 0.45 -27.88 -8.48
CA ARG A 151 -0.69 -27.00 -8.69
C ARG A 151 -0.95 -26.29 -7.37
N LEU A 152 -0.52 -25.03 -7.30
CA LEU A 152 -0.74 -24.19 -6.14
C LEU A 152 -2.26 -23.97 -6.03
N PRO A 153 -2.93 -24.42 -4.96
CA PRO A 153 -4.40 -24.40 -4.87
C PRO A 153 -4.97 -22.99 -4.91
N TRP A 154 -4.15 -22.00 -4.54
CA TRP A 154 -4.44 -20.57 -4.56
C TRP A 154 -4.12 -19.88 -5.89
N ALA A 155 -3.32 -20.47 -6.78
CA ALA A 155 -2.87 -19.82 -8.01
C ALA A 155 -3.94 -19.85 -9.12
N ARG A 156 -5.05 -19.15 -8.88
CA ARG A 156 -6.13 -18.94 -9.85
C ARG A 156 -5.85 -17.67 -10.65
N PRO A 157 -6.02 -17.65 -11.99
CA PRO A 157 -5.70 -16.49 -12.82
C PRO A 157 -6.26 -15.16 -12.30
N GLU A 158 -7.54 -15.14 -11.91
CA GLU A 158 -8.23 -13.93 -11.46
C GLU A 158 -7.63 -13.37 -10.17
N LEU A 159 -7.23 -14.25 -9.25
CA LEU A 159 -6.55 -13.85 -8.02
C LEU A 159 -5.14 -13.35 -8.32
N LEU A 160 -4.40 -14.03 -9.20
CA LEU A 160 -3.06 -13.62 -9.59
C LEU A 160 -3.08 -12.24 -10.23
N GLU A 161 -3.98 -11.99 -11.19
CA GLU A 161 -4.18 -10.69 -11.82
C GLU A 161 -4.48 -9.60 -10.79
N ARG A 162 -5.41 -9.86 -9.85
CA ARG A 162 -5.75 -8.89 -8.79
C ARG A 162 -4.54 -8.59 -7.89
N LEU A 163 -3.76 -9.60 -7.51
CA LEU A 163 -2.53 -9.41 -6.73
C LEU A 163 -1.49 -8.58 -7.49
N GLN A 164 -1.39 -8.72 -8.82
CA GLN A 164 -0.51 -7.88 -9.64
C GLN A 164 -1.01 -6.44 -9.72
N GLN A 165 -2.31 -6.23 -9.94
CA GLN A 165 -2.93 -4.90 -10.04
C GLN A 165 -2.77 -4.11 -8.74
N LEU A 166 -2.94 -4.76 -7.58
CA LEU A 166 -2.71 -4.17 -6.26
C LEU A 166 -1.22 -3.99 -5.94
N GLY A 167 -0.34 -4.51 -6.79
CA GLY A 167 1.11 -4.33 -6.68
C GLY A 167 1.73 -5.10 -5.52
N LEU A 168 1.34 -6.37 -5.32
CA LEU A 168 1.91 -7.27 -4.30
C LEU A 168 3.44 -7.05 -4.15
N ARG A 169 3.89 -6.89 -2.91
CA ARG A 169 5.32 -6.83 -2.58
C ARG A 169 5.81 -8.22 -2.22
N TRP A 170 5.13 -8.84 -1.26
CA TRP A 170 5.40 -10.20 -0.87
C TRP A 170 4.15 -10.85 -0.28
N LEU A 171 4.11 -12.18 -0.35
CA LEU A 171 3.15 -13.03 0.35
C LEU A 171 3.96 -14.05 1.15
N ARG A 172 3.71 -14.15 2.46
CA ARG A 172 4.37 -15.12 3.33
C ARG A 172 3.33 -15.95 4.05
N VAL A 173 3.37 -17.26 3.87
CA VAL A 173 2.66 -18.22 4.70
C VAL A 173 3.64 -18.77 5.72
N ARG A 174 3.27 -18.70 7.00
CA ARG A 174 3.99 -19.32 8.11
C ARG A 174 3.02 -19.73 9.20
N ASP A 175 3.19 -20.92 9.76
CA ASP A 175 2.39 -21.42 10.89
C ASP A 175 0.87 -21.35 10.62
N GLY A 176 0.45 -21.66 9.39
CA GLY A 176 -0.95 -21.65 8.97
C GLY A 176 -1.57 -20.26 8.81
N ARG A 177 -0.77 -19.20 8.76
CA ARG A 177 -1.21 -17.81 8.55
C ARG A 177 -0.51 -17.21 7.34
N ALA A 178 -1.28 -16.51 6.52
CA ALA A 178 -0.74 -15.76 5.39
C ALA A 178 -0.70 -14.27 5.73
N GLU A 179 0.42 -13.66 5.40
CA GLU A 179 0.65 -12.23 5.41
C GLU A 179 0.87 -11.78 3.96
N LEU A 180 0.02 -10.89 3.46
CA LEU A 180 0.13 -10.30 2.13
C LEU A 180 0.46 -8.83 2.30
N ALA A 181 1.58 -8.39 1.72
CA ALA A 181 2.02 -7.01 1.81
C ALA A 181 1.92 -6.30 0.47
N PHE A 182 1.41 -5.08 0.51
CA PHE A 182 1.20 -4.19 -0.61
C PHE A 182 1.90 -2.85 -0.33
N PRO A 183 2.12 -2.00 -1.34
CA PRO A 183 2.39 -0.58 -1.09
C PRO A 183 1.27 0.04 -0.24
N ARG A 184 1.46 1.26 0.26
CA ARG A 184 0.39 1.98 0.96
C ARG A 184 -0.81 2.14 0.03
N LEU A 185 -1.97 1.64 0.44
CA LEU A 185 -3.19 1.63 -0.36
C LEU A 185 -4.20 2.65 0.19
N PRO A 186 -4.93 3.35 -0.70
CA PRO A 186 -6.14 4.07 -0.29
C PRO A 186 -7.19 3.08 0.24
N PRO A 187 -8.18 3.53 1.04
CA PRO A 187 -9.19 2.67 1.64
C PRO A 187 -9.91 1.75 0.65
N THR A 188 -10.27 2.25 -0.54
CA THR A 188 -10.89 1.45 -1.61
C THR A 188 -10.04 0.26 -2.03
N ALA A 189 -8.77 0.51 -2.38
CA ALA A 189 -7.85 -0.55 -2.76
C ALA A 189 -7.49 -1.47 -1.58
N ALA A 190 -7.58 -1.01 -0.33
CA ALA A 190 -7.41 -1.84 0.85
C ALA A 190 -8.57 -2.82 1.07
N ILE A 191 -9.80 -2.43 0.72
CA ILE A 191 -10.94 -3.35 0.67
C ILE A 191 -10.67 -4.43 -0.40
N GLU A 192 -10.24 -4.05 -1.60
CA GLU A 192 -9.89 -5.00 -2.65
C GLU A 192 -8.74 -5.94 -2.24
N ALA A 193 -7.74 -5.42 -1.54
CA ALA A 193 -6.66 -6.23 -0.97
C ALA A 193 -7.17 -7.23 0.08
N SER A 194 -8.15 -6.83 0.89
CA SER A 194 -8.82 -7.71 1.85
C SER A 194 -9.60 -8.82 1.14
N GLU A 195 -10.30 -8.50 0.04
CA GLU A 195 -10.99 -9.49 -0.80
C GLU A 195 -10.00 -10.46 -1.48
N ALA A 196 -8.88 -9.96 -2.00
CA ALA A 196 -7.82 -10.78 -2.58
C ALA A 196 -7.22 -11.74 -1.55
N ALA A 197 -6.94 -11.25 -0.33
CA ALA A 197 -6.44 -12.09 0.76
C ALA A 197 -7.47 -13.13 1.21
N ALA A 198 -8.76 -12.76 1.28
CA ALA A 198 -9.82 -13.72 1.57
C ALA A 198 -9.95 -14.79 0.47
N ALA A 199 -9.90 -14.41 -0.80
CA ALA A 199 -9.90 -15.35 -1.91
C ALA A 199 -8.70 -16.31 -1.85
N PHE A 200 -7.52 -15.81 -1.46
CA PHE A 200 -6.35 -16.64 -1.18
C PHE A 200 -6.63 -17.64 -0.06
N ALA A 201 -7.14 -17.19 1.09
CA ALA A 201 -7.49 -18.04 2.24
C ALA A 201 -8.53 -19.12 1.89
N ARG A 202 -9.56 -18.75 1.14
CA ARG A 202 -10.58 -19.70 0.63
C ARG A 202 -9.93 -20.77 -0.25
N ALA A 203 -9.11 -20.36 -1.20
CA ALA A 203 -8.46 -21.26 -2.13
C ALA A 203 -7.45 -22.17 -1.41
N ALA A 204 -6.71 -21.64 -0.44
CA ALA A 204 -5.85 -22.39 0.47
C ALA A 204 -6.61 -23.48 1.25
N ALA A 205 -7.84 -23.18 1.68
CA ALA A 205 -8.72 -24.13 2.38
C ALA A 205 -9.52 -25.05 1.43
N GLY A 206 -9.29 -25.00 0.11
CA GLY A 206 -10.04 -25.80 -0.87
C GLY A 206 -11.51 -25.37 -1.06
N LYS A 207 -11.90 -24.18 -0.59
CA LYS A 207 -13.25 -23.63 -0.73
C LYS A 207 -13.49 -23.09 -2.16
N PRO A 208 -14.75 -23.10 -2.64
CA PRO A 208 -15.08 -22.57 -3.95
C PRO A 208 -14.78 -21.07 -4.04
N PRO A 209 -14.33 -20.58 -5.22
CA PRO A 209 -14.14 -19.16 -5.46
C PRO A 209 -15.45 -18.40 -5.27
N LEU A 210 -15.32 -17.17 -4.77
CA LEU A 210 -16.38 -16.17 -4.84
C LEU A 210 -15.92 -15.08 -5.82
N PRO A 211 -16.85 -14.48 -6.59
CA PRO A 211 -16.49 -13.39 -7.49
C PRO A 211 -15.96 -12.21 -6.67
N PHE A 212 -14.94 -11.54 -7.20
CA PHE A 212 -14.56 -10.22 -6.70
C PHE A 212 -15.70 -9.24 -6.99
N ALA A 213 -15.91 -8.26 -6.11
CA ALA A 213 -16.81 -7.17 -6.45
C ALA A 213 -16.28 -6.51 -7.72
N SER A 214 -17.14 -6.40 -8.75
CA SER A 214 -16.81 -5.68 -9.97
C SER A 214 -16.53 -4.24 -9.58
N THR A 215 -15.29 -3.79 -9.79
CA THR A 215 -14.98 -2.36 -9.81
C THR A 215 -15.74 -1.78 -11.00
N THR A 216 -16.89 -1.15 -10.76
CA THR A 216 -17.42 -0.18 -11.73
C THR A 216 -16.28 0.82 -11.93
N PRO A 217 -15.82 1.07 -13.16
CA PRO A 217 -14.94 2.18 -13.39
C PRO A 217 -15.78 3.42 -13.14
N THR A 218 -15.75 3.94 -11.90
CA THR A 218 -16.14 5.32 -11.65
C THR A 218 -15.16 6.11 -12.49
N GLY A 219 -15.62 6.58 -13.66
CA GLY A 219 -14.85 7.40 -14.56
C GLY A 219 -14.17 8.47 -13.73
N SER A 220 -12.88 8.29 -13.54
CA SER A 220 -12.05 9.34 -12.98
C SER A 220 -12.08 10.38 -14.07
N GLU A 221 -12.84 11.45 -13.87
CA GLU A 221 -12.51 12.69 -14.58
C GLU A 221 -10.99 12.89 -14.42
N PRO A 222 -10.29 13.25 -15.51
CA PRO A 222 -8.85 13.45 -15.42
C PRO A 222 -8.61 14.44 -14.29
N ILE A 223 -7.84 14.00 -13.29
CA ILE A 223 -7.24 14.91 -12.34
C ILE A 223 -6.32 15.78 -13.19
N GLU A 224 -6.85 16.92 -13.60
CA GLU A 224 -6.08 18.04 -14.08
C GLU A 224 -5.00 18.25 -13.02
N THR A 225 -3.79 17.89 -13.41
CA THR A 225 -2.59 18.17 -12.63
C THR A 225 -2.43 19.67 -12.74
N ASP A 226 -3.19 20.41 -11.92
CA ASP A 226 -2.96 21.83 -11.70
C ASP A 226 -1.60 21.92 -11.03
N HIS A 227 -0.60 22.12 -11.87
CA HIS A 227 0.81 22.27 -11.58
C HIS A 227 0.98 23.62 -10.88
N ASN A 228 0.47 23.71 -9.64
CA ASN A 228 0.42 24.94 -8.86
C ASN A 228 1.33 24.89 -7.62
N ASP A 229 2.36 24.04 -7.66
CA ASP A 229 3.47 24.05 -6.68
C ASP A 229 4.35 25.30 -6.79
N THR A 230 4.16 26.12 -7.82
CA THR A 230 4.76 27.45 -7.97
C THR A 230 4.17 28.47 -6.98
N GLY A 231 2.92 28.31 -6.52
CA GLY A 231 2.28 29.30 -5.65
C GLY A 231 2.84 29.33 -4.22
N VAL A 232 3.12 28.15 -3.65
CA VAL A 232 3.61 28.04 -2.26
C VAL A 232 5.09 28.42 -2.17
N ILE A 233 5.92 28.01 -3.13
CA ILE A 233 7.36 28.33 -3.14
C ILE A 233 7.60 29.82 -3.41
N VAL A 234 6.81 30.46 -4.28
CA VAL A 234 6.92 31.90 -4.54
C VAL A 234 6.46 32.74 -3.34
N SER A 235 5.45 32.28 -2.58
CA SER A 235 4.99 32.99 -1.38
C SER A 235 6.04 33.04 -0.25
N TRP A 236 6.83 31.97 -0.09
CA TRP A 236 7.95 31.95 0.87
C TRP A 236 9.18 32.69 0.35
N GLY A 237 9.46 32.62 -0.96
CA GLY A 237 10.56 33.36 -1.59
C GLY A 237 10.39 34.89 -1.54
N ILE A 238 9.17 35.39 -1.75
CA ILE A 238 8.88 36.84 -1.68
C ILE A 238 8.90 37.35 -0.23
N ALA A 239 8.44 36.54 0.74
CA ALA A 239 8.50 36.90 2.15
C ALA A 239 9.96 36.97 2.68
N LEU A 240 10.87 36.17 2.15
CA LEU A 240 12.29 36.18 2.52
C LEU A 240 13.06 37.34 1.86
N ILE A 241 12.74 37.69 0.62
CA ILE A 241 13.39 38.81 -0.11
C ILE A 241 12.96 40.18 0.45
N LEU A 242 11.71 40.33 0.91
CA LEU A 242 11.22 41.58 1.52
C LEU A 242 11.75 41.82 2.95
N CYS A 243 12.32 40.81 3.62
CA CYS A 243 12.95 40.95 4.93
C CYS A 243 14.44 41.35 4.86
N ILE A 244 15.06 41.39 3.68
CA ILE A 244 16.51 41.64 3.54
C ILE A 244 16.91 43.14 3.45
N PRO A 245 16.13 44.11 2.93
CA PRO A 245 16.62 45.50 2.87
C PRO A 245 16.49 46.27 4.19
N GLY A 246 15.89 45.71 5.25
CA GLY A 246 15.82 46.35 6.57
C GLY A 246 17.02 46.07 7.49
N GLY A 247 17.75 44.98 7.25
CA GLY A 247 18.83 44.52 8.13
C GLY A 247 20.23 45.10 7.82
N VAL A 248 20.44 45.64 6.62
CA VAL A 248 21.76 46.15 6.20
C VAL A 248 21.91 47.67 6.43
N ALA A 249 20.82 48.39 6.72
CA ALA A 249 20.86 49.83 6.96
C ALA A 249 21.22 50.25 8.40
N LEU A 250 21.38 49.30 9.34
CA LEU A 250 21.70 49.59 10.76
C LEU A 250 23.09 49.12 11.19
N SER A 251 23.95 48.68 10.26
CA SER A 251 25.30 48.18 10.56
C SER A 251 26.43 49.14 10.17
N PHE A 252 26.13 50.33 9.67
CA PHE A 252 27.13 51.38 9.39
C PHE A 252 26.75 52.69 10.07
N THR A 253 27.21 52.85 11.31
CA THR A 253 27.68 54.09 11.96
C THR A 253 28.13 53.71 13.36
N PRO A 254 29.17 54.33 13.94
CA PRO A 254 30.03 55.41 13.43
C PRO A 254 31.25 54.94 12.62
#